data_AF-A0A961M2C4-F1
#
_entry.id   AF-A0A961M2C4-F1
#
_cell.length_a   1.000
_cell.length_b   1.000
_cell.length_c   1.000
_cell.angle_alpha   90.00
_cell.angle_beta   90.00
_cell.angle_gamma   90.00
#
_symmetry.space_group_name_H-M   'P 1'
#
loop_
_entity.id
_entity.type
_entity.pdbx_description
1 polymer ?
#
loop_
_entity_poly.entity_id
_entity_poly.type
_entity_poly.pdbx_seq_one_letter_code
_entity_poly.pdbx_strand_id
1 'polypeptide(L)'
;MNELSPESRITPPPAPATLADTGLPSTLLRDILLKTMYRMSLTLVSDIARIVCLSFAQVQQLIDDCRGEHLLEAMGTMHATSQSSEMGFQLTDAGRKRAQQALAISEYYGAMPVPLEHYGEQVRRQSIRKVKITREQLLAAMGDLILPENLLSDLGPAVTSGRSILMYGPPGNGKSSISNGIRDALGDNIYVPHAVVHSGQVIAVYDPIVHRKVKTPTSTGTSLRLQGSRFDPRYVLCERPTVITGGELKLEMLELKYNSVAR
;
A
#
# COMPACT_ATOMS: atom_id res chain seq x y z
N MET A 1 21.14 -2.36 24.94
CA MET A 1 21.07 -1.03 24.29
C MET A 1 19.91 -1.09 23.32
N ASN A 2 18.89 -0.26 23.52
CA ASN A 2 17.74 -0.19 22.62
C ASN A 2 18.19 0.45 21.30
N GLU A 3 18.35 -0.37 20.27
CA GLU A 3 18.39 0.12 18.89
C GLU A 3 16.98 0.63 18.55
N LEU A 4 16.76 1.92 18.80
CA LEU A 4 15.67 2.67 18.21
C LEU A 4 15.79 2.50 16.70
N SER A 5 14.87 1.73 16.11
CA SER A 5 14.67 1.69 14.67
C SER A 5 14.63 3.15 14.18
N PRO A 6 15.36 3.51 13.11
CA PRO A 6 15.36 4.88 12.64
C PRO A 6 13.92 5.29 12.37
N GLU A 7 13.42 6.29 13.11
CA GLU A 7 12.10 6.87 12.86
C GLU A 7 12.01 7.13 11.36
N SER A 8 11.00 6.55 10.70
CA SER A 8 10.87 6.71 9.25
C SER A 8 10.79 8.21 8.97
N ARG A 9 11.74 8.73 8.18
CA ARG A 9 11.82 10.16 7.80
C ARG A 9 10.55 10.64 7.07
N ILE A 10 9.71 9.69 6.63
CA ILE A 10 8.49 9.91 5.88
C ILE A 10 7.30 9.96 6.83
N THR A 11 6.53 11.04 6.73
CA THR A 11 5.28 11.20 7.46
C THR A 11 4.27 10.13 7.04
N PRO A 12 3.70 9.37 8.01
CA PRO A 12 2.68 8.37 7.72
C PRO A 12 1.42 8.98 7.10
N PRO A 13 0.73 8.29 6.17
CA PRO A 13 -0.58 8.72 5.70
C PRO A 13 -1.60 8.65 6.85
N PRO A 14 -2.40 9.72 7.07
CA PRO A 14 -3.39 9.72 8.14
C PRO A 14 -4.53 8.76 7.83
N ALA A 15 -4.99 8.00 8.82
CA ALA A 15 -6.16 7.15 8.68
C ALA A 15 -7.44 7.99 8.59
N PRO A 16 -8.41 7.65 7.71
CA PRO A 16 -9.68 8.36 7.63
C PRO A 16 -10.50 8.14 8.90
N ALA A 17 -11.03 9.21 9.49
CA ALA A 17 -11.84 9.14 10.71
C ALA A 17 -13.30 8.74 10.40
N THR A 18 -13.82 9.21 9.27
CA THR A 18 -15.18 8.93 8.79
C THR A 18 -15.17 8.26 7.41
N LEU A 19 -16.31 7.76 6.95
CA LEU A 19 -16.44 7.24 5.58
C LEU A 19 -16.24 8.35 4.54
N ALA A 20 -16.65 9.58 4.84
CA ALA A 20 -16.45 10.73 3.94
C ALA A 20 -14.96 11.05 3.75
N ASP A 21 -14.15 10.94 4.81
CA ASP A 21 -12.70 11.19 4.76
C ASP A 21 -11.94 10.17 3.90
N THR A 22 -12.57 9.05 3.55
CA THR A 22 -11.97 8.09 2.60
C THR A 22 -11.80 8.70 1.21
N GLY A 23 -12.60 9.72 0.87
CA GLY A 23 -12.68 10.33 -0.46
C GLY A 23 -13.36 9.43 -1.50
N LEU A 24 -14.08 8.39 -1.06
CA LEU A 24 -14.75 7.43 -1.94
C LEU A 24 -16.27 7.67 -1.98
N PRO A 25 -16.93 7.51 -3.14
CA PRO A 25 -18.37 7.57 -3.22
C PRO A 25 -19.00 6.38 -2.49
N SER A 26 -20.16 6.60 -1.85
CA SER A 26 -20.89 5.56 -1.10
C SER A 26 -21.22 4.33 -1.93
N THR A 27 -21.50 4.51 -3.22
CA THR A 27 -21.75 3.42 -4.17
C THR A 27 -20.53 2.49 -4.31
N LEU A 28 -19.32 3.05 -4.39
CA LEU A 28 -18.09 2.28 -4.49
C LEU A 28 -17.76 1.57 -3.18
N LEU A 29 -17.93 2.26 -2.04
CA LEU A 29 -17.75 1.67 -0.71
C LEU A 29 -18.67 0.46 -0.51
N ARG A 30 -19.96 0.63 -0.81
CA ARG A 30 -20.97 -0.44 -0.76
C ARG A 30 -20.60 -1.60 -1.68
N ASP A 31 -20.29 -1.31 -2.95
CA ASP A 31 -20.00 -2.36 -3.92
C ASP A 31 -18.75 -3.15 -3.51
N ILE A 32 -17.67 -2.50 -3.04
CA ILE A 32 -16.46 -3.20 -2.55
C ILE A 32 -16.78 -4.03 -1.30
N LEU A 33 -17.58 -3.52 -0.36
CA LEU A 33 -18.01 -4.28 0.82
C LEU A 33 -18.73 -5.57 0.40
N LEU A 34 -19.78 -5.45 -0.42
CA LEU A 34 -20.59 -6.59 -0.85
C LEU A 34 -19.77 -7.59 -1.66
N LYS A 35 -18.91 -7.12 -2.58
CA LYS A 35 -17.99 -7.98 -3.34
C LYS A 35 -17.04 -8.75 -2.43
N THR A 36 -16.51 -8.08 -1.39
CA THR A 36 -15.58 -8.69 -0.44
C THR A 36 -16.27 -9.76 0.40
N MET A 37 -17.45 -9.46 0.96
CA MET A 37 -18.26 -10.44 1.69
C MET A 37 -18.62 -11.64 0.79
N TYR A 38 -18.97 -11.38 -0.47
CA TYR A 38 -19.35 -12.43 -1.42
C TYR A 38 -18.17 -13.33 -1.82
N ARG A 39 -17.02 -12.77 -2.18
CA ARG A 39 -15.85 -13.53 -2.66
C ARG A 39 -15.14 -14.29 -1.54
N MET A 40 -15.16 -13.75 -0.32
CA MET A 40 -14.43 -14.33 0.83
C MET A 40 -15.34 -14.99 1.86
N SER A 41 -16.66 -15.01 1.63
CA SER A 41 -17.66 -15.56 2.56
C SER A 41 -17.55 -15.01 3.99
N LEU A 42 -17.20 -13.72 4.13
CA LEU A 42 -17.03 -13.08 5.43
C LEU A 42 -18.37 -12.69 6.05
N THR A 43 -18.51 -12.95 7.34
CA THR A 43 -19.73 -12.66 8.11
C THR A 43 -19.51 -11.74 9.31
N LEU A 44 -18.31 -11.72 9.88
CA LEU A 44 -17.96 -10.90 11.04
C LEU A 44 -17.43 -9.53 10.61
N VAL A 45 -17.87 -8.47 11.30
CA VAL A 45 -17.45 -7.08 11.05
C VAL A 45 -15.96 -6.91 11.28
N SER A 46 -15.40 -7.57 12.29
CA SER A 46 -13.97 -7.55 12.62
C SER A 46 -13.11 -8.15 11.50
N ASP A 47 -13.56 -9.24 10.88
CA ASP A 47 -12.91 -9.83 9.70
C ASP A 47 -12.99 -8.91 8.49
N ILE A 48 -14.19 -8.40 8.22
CA ILE A 48 -14.43 -7.48 7.09
C ILE A 48 -13.56 -6.24 7.24
N ALA A 49 -13.55 -5.58 8.41
CA ALA A 49 -12.76 -4.39 8.71
C ALA A 49 -11.27 -4.58 8.43
N ARG A 50 -10.72 -5.73 8.80
CA ARG A 50 -9.32 -6.07 8.52
C ARG A 50 -9.05 -6.18 7.02
N ILE A 51 -9.95 -6.82 6.27
CA ILE A 51 -9.77 -7.07 4.84
C ILE A 51 -9.99 -5.80 4.02
N VAL A 52 -11.01 -4.99 4.35
CA VAL A 52 -11.30 -3.74 3.64
C VAL A 52 -10.46 -2.56 4.12
N CYS A 53 -9.61 -2.77 5.12
CA CYS A 53 -8.73 -1.75 5.68
C CYS A 53 -9.48 -0.49 6.15
N LEU A 54 -10.59 -0.69 6.86
CA LEU A 54 -11.35 0.37 7.54
C LEU A 54 -11.48 0.04 9.02
N SER A 55 -11.82 1.03 9.84
CA SER A 55 -12.13 0.80 11.25
C SER A 55 -13.43 -0.01 11.42
N PHE A 56 -13.56 -0.69 12.56
CA PHE A 56 -14.80 -1.40 12.91
C PHE A 56 -16.03 -0.51 12.80
N ALA A 57 -15.95 0.73 13.31
CA ALA A 57 -17.06 1.68 13.29
C ALA A 57 -17.48 2.06 11.86
N GLN A 58 -16.51 2.31 10.96
CA GLN A 58 -16.77 2.61 9.55
C GLN A 58 -17.43 1.42 8.83
N VAL A 59 -16.97 0.19 9.09
CA VAL A 59 -17.60 -1.01 8.49
C VAL A 59 -18.99 -1.25 9.05
N GLN A 60 -19.19 -1.09 10.36
CA GLN A 60 -20.50 -1.20 10.98
C GLN A 60 -21.50 -0.22 10.34
N GLN A 61 -21.09 1.04 10.14
CA GLN A 61 -21.90 2.03 9.43
C GLN A 61 -22.27 1.58 8.01
N LEU A 62 -21.30 1.09 7.23
CA LEU A 62 -21.57 0.58 5.87
C LEU A 62 -22.53 -0.63 5.88
N ILE A 63 -22.40 -1.51 6.87
CA ILE A 63 -23.30 -2.66 7.02
C ILE A 63 -24.72 -2.18 7.31
N ASP A 64 -24.89 -1.22 8.23
CA ASP A 64 -26.20 -0.68 8.58
C ASP A 64 -26.85 0.04 7.39
N ASP A 65 -26.08 0.79 6.59
CA ASP A 65 -26.54 1.38 5.33
C ASP A 65 -27.03 0.28 4.35
N CYS A 66 -26.24 -0.79 4.18
CA CYS A 66 -26.61 -1.92 3.31
C CYS A 66 -27.84 -2.70 3.82
N ARG A 67 -28.05 -2.75 5.14
CA ARG A 67 -29.25 -3.36 5.75
C ARG A 67 -30.48 -2.51 5.50
N GLY A 68 -30.36 -1.18 5.58
CA GLY A 68 -31.41 -0.23 5.20
C GLY A 68 -31.84 -0.39 3.74
N GLU A 69 -30.91 -0.78 2.86
CA GLU A 69 -31.17 -1.12 1.46
C GLU A 69 -31.59 -2.59 1.21
N HIS A 70 -31.78 -3.40 2.26
CA HIS A 70 -32.12 -4.83 2.18
C HIS A 70 -31.08 -5.72 1.45
N LEU A 71 -29.82 -5.30 1.41
CA LEU A 71 -28.71 -6.04 0.79
C LEU A 71 -28.02 -6.99 1.79
N LEU A 72 -28.13 -6.70 3.09
CA LEU A 72 -27.59 -7.49 4.18
C LEU A 72 -28.68 -7.81 5.21
N GLU A 73 -28.53 -8.94 5.87
CA GLU A 73 -29.35 -9.35 7.01
C GLU A 73 -28.47 -9.82 8.17
N ALA A 74 -28.99 -9.64 9.39
CA ALA A 74 -28.30 -10.08 10.59
C ALA A 74 -28.53 -11.58 10.79
N MET A 75 -27.44 -12.33 10.85
CA MET A 75 -27.47 -13.69 11.36
C MET A 75 -27.58 -13.54 12.87
N GLY A 76 -28.71 -13.97 13.45
CA GLY A 76 -28.86 -13.98 14.92
C GLY A 76 -27.65 -14.65 15.59
N THR A 77 -27.47 -14.48 16.90
CA THR A 77 -26.33 -15.08 17.63
C THR A 77 -26.44 -16.60 17.67
N MET A 78 -26.12 -17.25 16.55
CA MET A 78 -26.38 -18.67 16.30
C MET A 78 -25.29 -19.58 16.86
N HIS A 79 -24.32 -19.05 17.61
CA HIS A 79 -23.34 -19.85 18.33
C HIS A 79 -23.22 -19.36 19.78
N ALA A 80 -23.98 -19.98 20.68
CA ALA A 80 -23.72 -19.93 22.12
C ALA A 80 -22.37 -20.59 22.52
N THR A 81 -21.60 -21.08 21.54
CA THR A 81 -20.34 -21.82 21.69
C THR A 81 -19.13 -21.11 21.07
N SER A 82 -19.30 -19.98 20.38
CA SER A 82 -18.18 -19.18 19.86
C SER A 82 -17.77 -18.11 20.86
N GLN A 83 -16.47 -18.02 21.16
CA GLN A 83 -15.87 -17.05 22.10
C GLN A 83 -16.04 -15.57 21.70
N SER A 84 -16.66 -15.28 20.55
CA SER A 84 -16.96 -13.95 20.04
C SER A 84 -18.44 -13.59 20.23
N SER A 85 -18.73 -12.58 21.03
CA SER A 85 -20.06 -11.96 21.19
C SER A 85 -20.50 -11.11 19.97
N GLU A 86 -19.79 -11.23 18.84
CA GLU A 86 -20.01 -10.41 17.66
C GLU A 86 -21.15 -10.98 16.80
N MET A 87 -22.09 -10.12 16.41
CA MET A 87 -23.20 -10.49 15.55
C MET A 87 -22.71 -10.63 14.10
N GLY A 88 -23.05 -11.76 13.46
CA GLY A 88 -22.71 -12.00 12.07
C GLY A 88 -23.72 -11.36 11.10
N PHE A 89 -23.26 -11.04 9.89
CA PHE A 89 -24.09 -10.53 8.81
C PHE A 89 -23.93 -11.39 7.55
N GLN A 90 -25.00 -11.55 6.79
CA GLN A 90 -24.98 -12.29 5.53
C GLN A 90 -25.64 -11.48 4.40
N LEU A 91 -25.19 -11.73 3.17
CA LEU A 91 -25.81 -11.22 1.96
C LEU A 91 -27.16 -11.87 1.70
N THR A 92 -28.19 -11.04 1.59
CA THR A 92 -29.51 -11.43 1.06
C THR A 92 -29.39 -11.80 -0.42
N ASP A 93 -30.43 -12.38 -1.02
CA ASP A 93 -30.44 -12.65 -2.46
C ASP A 93 -30.24 -11.37 -3.30
N ALA A 94 -30.81 -10.24 -2.85
CA ALA A 94 -30.61 -8.94 -3.47
C ALA A 94 -29.14 -8.49 -3.35
N GLY A 95 -28.53 -8.65 -2.16
CA GLY A 95 -27.12 -8.36 -1.92
C GLY A 95 -26.18 -9.20 -2.79
N ARG A 96 -26.44 -10.51 -2.90
CA ARG A 96 -25.67 -11.42 -3.76
C ARG A 96 -25.75 -11.02 -5.22
N LYS A 97 -26.96 -10.71 -5.72
CA LYS A 97 -27.16 -10.25 -7.10
C LYS A 97 -26.43 -8.93 -7.36
N ARG A 98 -26.48 -7.98 -6.42
CA ARG A 98 -25.75 -6.71 -6.53
C ARG A 98 -24.25 -6.92 -6.55
N ALA A 99 -23.71 -7.79 -5.68
CA ALA A 99 -22.28 -8.11 -5.65
C ALA A 99 -21.81 -8.72 -6.98
N GLN A 100 -22.57 -9.65 -7.56
CA GLN A 100 -22.26 -10.25 -8.87
C GLN A 100 -22.30 -9.21 -10.01
N GLN A 101 -23.27 -8.30 -10.02
CA GLN A 101 -23.33 -7.21 -11.00
C GLN A 101 -22.12 -6.27 -10.87
N ALA A 102 -21.72 -5.94 -9.64
CA ALA A 102 -20.55 -5.11 -9.41
C ALA A 102 -19.24 -5.81 -9.82
N LEU A 103 -19.14 -7.13 -9.58
CA LEU A 103 -17.99 -7.94 -10.03
C LEU A 103 -17.87 -7.93 -11.56
N ALA A 104 -18.99 -8.02 -12.28
CA ALA A 104 -18.98 -7.98 -13.75
C ALA A 104 -18.44 -6.65 -14.33
N ILE A 105 -18.45 -5.56 -13.55
CA ILE A 105 -17.87 -4.27 -13.94
C ILE A 105 -16.40 -4.19 -13.50
N SER A 106 -16.11 -4.63 -12.28
CA SER A 106 -14.76 -4.63 -11.70
C SER A 106 -14.65 -5.75 -10.67
N GLU A 107 -13.75 -6.68 -10.92
CA GLU A 107 -13.49 -7.79 -10.00
C GLU A 107 -12.61 -7.42 -8.80
N TYR A 108 -12.20 -6.15 -8.67
CA TYR A 108 -11.49 -5.70 -7.49
C TYR A 108 -12.36 -5.86 -6.22
N TYR A 109 -11.83 -6.51 -5.19
CA TYR A 109 -12.42 -6.62 -3.86
C TYR A 109 -11.31 -6.60 -2.79
N GLY A 110 -11.68 -6.43 -1.52
CA GLY A 110 -10.74 -6.34 -0.41
C GLY A 110 -10.52 -4.91 0.05
N ALA A 111 -9.26 -4.52 0.22
CA ALA A 111 -8.87 -3.22 0.76
C ALA A 111 -9.56 -2.05 0.04
N MET A 112 -10.07 -1.07 0.77
CA MET A 112 -10.66 0.11 0.13
C MET A 112 -9.58 0.88 -0.63
N PRO A 113 -9.82 1.27 -1.90
CA PRO A 113 -8.85 2.01 -2.68
C PRO A 113 -8.64 3.41 -2.10
N VAL A 114 -7.51 4.01 -2.43
CA VAL A 114 -7.21 5.40 -2.08
C VAL A 114 -7.43 6.29 -3.31
N PRO A 115 -8.09 7.45 -3.21
CA PRO A 115 -8.15 8.39 -4.33
C PRO A 115 -6.75 8.71 -4.87
N LEU A 116 -6.60 8.70 -6.20
CA LEU A 116 -5.29 8.94 -6.84
C LEU A 116 -4.65 10.26 -6.39
N GLU A 117 -5.46 11.29 -6.15
CA GLU A 117 -5.01 12.59 -5.67
C GLU A 117 -4.38 12.50 -4.26
N HIS A 118 -5.02 11.78 -3.34
CA HIS A 118 -4.49 11.53 -2.00
C HIS A 118 -3.18 10.75 -2.05
N TYR A 119 -3.10 9.72 -2.91
CA TYR A 119 -1.83 9.01 -3.10
C TYR A 119 -0.75 9.92 -3.70
N GLY A 120 -1.10 10.79 -4.64
CA GLY A 120 -0.20 11.79 -5.20
C GLY A 120 0.38 12.73 -4.15
N GLU A 121 -0.39 13.14 -3.15
CA GLU A 121 0.13 13.89 -2.00
C GLU A 121 1.14 13.06 -1.21
N GLN A 122 0.82 11.80 -0.91
CA GLN A 122 1.72 10.91 -0.19
C GLN A 122 3.04 10.69 -0.95
N VAL A 123 2.98 10.52 -2.28
CA VAL A 123 4.16 10.43 -3.16
C VAL A 123 5.05 11.67 -3.05
N ARG A 124 4.46 12.88 -3.00
CA ARG A 124 5.21 14.12 -2.82
C ARG A 124 5.88 14.20 -1.44
N ARG A 125 5.21 13.74 -0.38
CA ARG A 125 5.74 13.69 0.99
C ARG A 125 6.91 12.71 1.12
N GLN A 126 6.88 11.60 0.39
CA GLN A 126 7.93 10.57 0.37
C GLN A 126 8.95 10.70 -0.77
N SER A 127 9.12 11.92 -1.32
CA SER A 127 10.04 12.19 -2.42
C SER A 127 11.51 12.18 -2.00
N ILE A 128 12.37 11.56 -2.81
CA ILE A 128 13.83 11.53 -2.61
C ILE A 128 14.51 12.88 -2.80
N ARG A 129 13.83 13.88 -3.39
CA ARG A 129 14.42 15.21 -3.68
C ARG A 129 14.92 15.94 -2.43
N LYS A 130 14.47 15.55 -1.24
CA LYS A 130 14.87 16.12 0.05
C LYS A 130 15.79 15.20 0.85
N VAL A 131 16.16 14.03 0.32
CA VAL A 131 17.02 13.08 1.01
C VAL A 131 18.46 13.54 0.89
N LYS A 132 19.10 13.78 2.03
CA LYS A 132 20.54 14.01 2.13
C LYS A 132 21.23 12.68 2.40
N ILE A 133 22.10 12.26 1.49
CA ILE A 133 22.95 11.08 1.67
C ILE A 133 24.32 11.58 2.16
N THR A 134 24.80 11.01 3.25
CA THR A 134 26.14 11.35 3.75
C THR A 134 27.21 10.62 2.95
N ARG A 135 28.43 11.17 2.90
CA ARG A 135 29.57 10.52 2.23
C ARG A 135 29.84 9.12 2.78
N GLU A 136 29.68 8.94 4.09
CA GLU A 136 29.83 7.65 4.78
C GLU A 136 28.78 6.64 4.32
N GLN A 137 27.52 7.04 4.21
CA GLN A 137 26.44 6.18 3.70
C GLN A 137 26.68 5.77 2.25
N LEU A 138 27.12 6.72 1.42
CA LEU A 138 27.45 6.43 0.03
C LEU A 138 28.64 5.46 -0.07
N LEU A 139 29.70 5.67 0.72
CA LEU A 139 30.89 4.81 0.72
C LEU A 139 30.57 3.40 1.24
N ALA A 140 29.80 3.28 2.31
CA ALA A 140 29.36 2.00 2.85
C ALA A 140 28.54 1.19 1.83
N ALA A 141 27.69 1.87 1.05
CA ALA A 141 26.86 1.21 0.05
C ALA A 141 27.62 0.80 -1.22
N MET A 142 28.82 1.34 -1.46
CA MET A 142 29.69 0.92 -2.57
C MET A 142 30.41 -0.41 -2.27
N GLY A 143 30.38 -0.89 -1.02
CA GLY A 143 31.00 -2.16 -0.62
C GLY A 143 32.49 -2.23 -0.96
N ASP A 144 32.90 -3.30 -1.64
CA ASP A 144 34.30 -3.57 -2.02
C ASP A 144 34.73 -2.87 -3.33
N LEU A 145 33.90 -1.97 -3.87
CA LEU A 145 34.19 -1.31 -5.14
C LEU A 145 35.30 -0.25 -4.96
N ILE A 146 36.44 -0.46 -5.63
CA ILE A 146 37.53 0.53 -5.65
C ILE A 146 37.13 1.68 -6.58
N LEU A 147 36.85 2.84 -5.99
CA LEU A 147 36.42 4.03 -6.71
C LEU A 147 37.49 5.14 -6.67
N PRO A 148 37.64 5.93 -7.75
CA PRO A 148 38.47 7.13 -7.71
C PRO A 148 37.95 8.11 -6.66
N GLU A 149 38.85 8.73 -5.88
CA GLU A 149 38.48 9.65 -4.79
C GLU A 149 37.60 10.82 -5.26
N ASN A 150 37.82 11.29 -6.50
CA ASN A 150 37.07 12.38 -7.10
C ASN A 150 35.64 11.96 -7.48
N LEU A 151 35.44 10.69 -7.86
CA LEU A 151 34.13 10.21 -8.31
C LEU A 151 33.09 10.23 -7.18
N LEU A 152 33.48 9.90 -5.95
CA LEU A 152 32.59 10.02 -4.79
C LEU A 152 32.20 11.48 -4.52
N SER A 153 33.12 12.41 -4.77
CA SER A 153 32.90 13.85 -4.59
C SER A 153 31.93 14.40 -5.64
N ASP A 154 31.94 13.86 -6.86
CA ASP A 154 30.99 14.20 -7.93
C ASP A 154 29.62 13.51 -7.78
N LEU A 155 29.62 12.25 -7.31
CA LEU A 155 28.41 11.46 -7.12
C LEU A 155 27.53 11.98 -5.99
N GLY A 156 28.11 12.44 -4.88
CA GLY A 156 27.35 12.94 -3.72
C GLY A 156 26.31 14.02 -4.09
N PRO A 157 26.72 15.14 -4.74
CA PRO A 157 25.82 16.16 -5.24
C PRO A 157 24.84 15.63 -6.29
N ALA A 158 25.30 14.77 -7.21
CA ALA A 158 24.46 14.22 -8.27
C ALA A 158 23.29 13.39 -7.72
N VAL A 159 23.56 12.51 -6.76
CA VAL A 159 22.53 11.67 -6.11
C VAL A 159 21.59 12.52 -5.26
N THR A 160 22.13 13.47 -4.49
CA THR A 160 21.33 14.37 -3.64
C THR A 160 20.45 15.32 -4.46
N SER A 161 20.81 15.60 -5.72
CA SER A 161 20.00 16.45 -6.60
C SER A 161 18.62 15.87 -6.93
N GLY A 162 18.44 14.54 -6.79
CA GLY A 162 17.22 13.84 -7.18
C GLY A 162 16.90 13.94 -8.68
N ARG A 163 17.90 14.25 -9.51
CA ARG A 163 17.81 14.32 -10.98
C ARG A 163 18.30 13.01 -11.62
N SER A 164 18.00 12.83 -12.90
CA SER A 164 18.51 11.71 -13.69
C SER A 164 20.04 11.77 -13.80
N ILE A 165 20.70 10.64 -13.51
CA ILE A 165 22.15 10.46 -13.65
C ILE A 165 22.40 9.54 -14.84
N LEU A 166 23.27 9.95 -15.75
CA LEU A 166 23.75 9.11 -16.85
C LEU A 166 25.18 8.66 -16.57
N MET A 167 25.39 7.36 -16.40
CA MET A 167 26.73 6.76 -16.28
C MET A 167 27.13 6.14 -17.62
N TYR A 168 28.23 6.59 -18.21
CA TYR A 168 28.76 6.07 -19.47
C TYR A 168 30.23 5.64 -19.34
N GLY A 169 30.71 4.83 -20.29
CA GLY A 169 32.09 4.37 -20.37
C GLY A 169 32.23 2.90 -20.77
N PRO A 170 33.45 2.36 -20.90
CA PRO A 170 33.70 0.97 -21.29
C PRO A 170 33.02 -0.07 -20.37
N PRO A 171 32.62 -1.25 -20.87
CA PRO A 171 32.11 -2.34 -20.03
C PRO A 171 33.16 -2.76 -18.99
N GLY A 172 32.72 -3.23 -17.81
CA GLY A 172 33.62 -3.65 -16.71
C GLY A 172 33.95 -2.57 -15.66
N ASN A 173 33.70 -1.29 -15.93
CA ASN A 173 33.99 -0.19 -14.99
C ASN A 173 32.95 0.00 -13.86
N GLY A 174 32.25 -1.06 -13.45
CA GLY A 174 31.38 -1.01 -12.27
C GLY A 174 30.12 -0.14 -12.35
N LYS A 175 29.70 0.38 -13.53
CA LYS A 175 28.49 1.23 -13.66
C LYS A 175 27.23 0.63 -13.01
N SER A 176 26.97 -0.66 -13.26
CA SER A 176 25.84 -1.36 -12.65
C SER A 176 26.01 -1.52 -11.14
N SER A 177 27.24 -1.76 -10.67
CA SER A 177 27.57 -1.85 -9.25
C SER A 177 27.38 -0.51 -8.53
N ILE A 178 27.83 0.60 -9.13
CA ILE A 178 27.62 1.96 -8.61
C ILE A 178 26.11 2.27 -8.54
N SER A 179 25.34 1.90 -9.57
CA SER A 179 23.89 2.11 -9.58
C SER A 179 23.19 1.35 -8.45
N ASN A 180 23.60 0.10 -8.18
CA ASN A 180 23.11 -0.68 -7.04
C ASN A 180 23.53 -0.08 -5.69
N GLY A 181 24.78 0.39 -5.58
CA GLY A 181 25.25 1.06 -4.35
C GLY A 181 24.49 2.36 -4.08
N ILE A 182 24.17 3.15 -5.10
CA ILE A 182 23.35 4.37 -4.93
C ILE A 182 21.95 4.01 -4.43
N ARG A 183 21.35 2.94 -4.98
CA ARG A 183 20.06 2.42 -4.50
C ARG A 183 20.14 2.05 -3.03
N ASP A 184 21.17 1.31 -2.64
CA ASP A 184 21.31 0.81 -1.27
C ASP A 184 21.59 1.97 -0.29
N ALA A 185 22.36 3.00 -0.71
CA ALA A 185 22.60 4.22 0.06
C ALA A 185 21.35 5.09 0.24
N LEU A 186 20.43 5.09 -0.73
CA LEU A 186 19.16 5.81 -0.65
C LEU A 186 18.20 5.20 0.36
N GLY A 187 18.44 3.96 0.81
CA GLY A 187 17.64 3.13 1.72
C GLY A 187 16.56 3.90 2.50
N ASP A 188 15.31 3.73 2.07
CA ASP A 188 14.16 4.44 2.61
C ASP A 188 12.89 3.59 2.49
N ASN A 189 11.93 3.81 3.38
CA ASN A 189 10.68 3.07 3.43
C ASN A 189 9.52 3.95 2.98
N ILE A 190 8.76 3.52 1.99
CA ILE A 190 7.64 4.29 1.44
C ILE A 190 6.30 3.64 1.77
N TYR A 191 5.24 4.46 1.74
CA TYR A 191 3.87 3.98 1.86
C TYR A 191 3.28 3.76 0.46
N VAL A 192 2.79 2.55 0.22
CA VAL A 192 2.17 2.15 -1.06
C VAL A 192 0.77 1.63 -0.78
N PRO A 193 -0.29 2.22 -1.36
CA PRO A 193 -1.64 1.72 -1.17
C PRO A 193 -1.82 0.37 -1.85
N HIS A 194 -2.73 -0.45 -1.33
CA HIS A 194 -3.12 -1.68 -2.01
C HIS A 194 -3.64 -1.40 -3.42
N ALA A 195 -4.54 -0.41 -3.53
CA ALA A 195 -5.05 0.07 -4.80
C ALA A 195 -5.38 1.57 -4.73
N VAL A 196 -5.48 2.19 -5.90
CA VAL A 196 -5.97 3.55 -6.07
C VAL A 196 -7.23 3.58 -6.92
N VAL A 197 -8.03 4.62 -6.76
CA VAL A 197 -9.18 4.89 -7.62
C VAL A 197 -8.98 6.18 -8.40
N HIS A 198 -9.34 6.14 -9.69
CA HIS A 198 -9.39 7.31 -10.56
C HIS A 198 -10.53 7.15 -11.57
N SER A 199 -11.39 8.15 -11.70
CA SER A 199 -12.51 8.15 -12.66
C SER A 199 -13.39 6.88 -12.57
N GLY A 200 -13.62 6.38 -11.35
CA GLY A 200 -14.42 5.17 -11.08
C GLY A 200 -13.69 3.84 -11.34
N GLN A 201 -12.48 3.86 -11.87
CA GLN A 201 -11.66 2.67 -12.09
C GLN A 201 -10.72 2.43 -10.92
N VAL A 202 -10.60 1.17 -10.48
CA VAL A 202 -9.68 0.76 -9.42
C VAL A 202 -8.44 0.12 -10.04
N ILE A 203 -7.27 0.60 -9.62
CA ILE A 203 -5.96 0.18 -10.12
C ILE A 203 -5.17 -0.38 -8.95
N ALA A 204 -4.79 -1.65 -9.00
CA ALA A 204 -3.89 -2.24 -8.02
C ALA A 204 -2.50 -1.61 -8.13
N VAL A 205 -1.94 -1.18 -7.00
CA VAL A 205 -0.61 -0.54 -6.95
C VAL A 205 0.38 -1.43 -6.23
N TYR A 206 -0.03 -2.02 -5.10
CA TYR A 206 0.81 -2.95 -4.38
C TYR A 206 0.93 -4.28 -5.16
N ASP A 207 2.17 -4.61 -5.51
CA ASP A 207 2.57 -5.88 -6.12
C ASP A 207 3.65 -6.52 -5.24
N PRO A 208 3.43 -7.71 -4.65
CA PRO A 208 4.41 -8.37 -3.77
C PRO A 208 5.71 -8.79 -4.48
N ILE A 209 5.75 -8.84 -5.82
CA ILE A 209 6.96 -9.11 -6.60
C ILE A 209 7.88 -7.89 -6.59
N VAL A 210 7.31 -6.69 -6.68
CA VAL A 210 8.05 -5.42 -6.76
C VAL A 210 8.21 -4.75 -5.39
N HIS A 211 7.19 -4.87 -4.54
CA HIS A 211 7.09 -4.18 -3.26
C HIS A 211 7.42 -5.12 -2.11
N ARG A 212 8.61 -4.93 -1.54
CA ARG A 212 9.02 -5.68 -0.35
C ARG A 212 8.45 -5.04 0.91
N LYS A 213 7.49 -5.72 1.53
CA LYS A 213 6.86 -5.26 2.78
C LYS A 213 7.87 -5.23 3.94
N VAL A 214 7.92 -4.10 4.66
CA VAL A 214 8.72 -3.95 5.88
C VAL A 214 7.98 -4.59 7.05
N LYS A 215 8.65 -5.50 7.76
CA LYS A 215 8.10 -6.08 8.99
C LYS A 215 8.05 -4.99 10.06
N THR A 216 6.86 -4.51 10.40
CA THR A 216 6.69 -3.65 11.57
C THR A 216 6.76 -4.53 12.82
N PRO A 217 7.61 -4.24 13.82
CA PRO A 217 7.64 -5.03 15.04
C PRO A 217 6.27 -4.96 15.71
N THR A 218 5.62 -6.11 15.86
CA THR A 218 4.43 -6.25 16.70
C THR A 218 4.85 -5.95 18.13
N SER A 219 4.53 -4.74 18.63
CA SER A 219 4.78 -4.38 20.01
C SER A 219 3.98 -5.33 20.92
N THR A 220 4.68 -6.23 21.58
CA THR A 220 4.19 -7.08 22.67
C THR A 220 3.88 -6.20 23.89
N GLY A 221 2.69 -5.60 23.90
CA GLY A 221 2.21 -4.76 25.00
C GLY A 221 0.70 -4.83 25.12
N THR A 222 0.23 -4.88 26.38
CA THR A 222 -1.14 -5.08 26.85
C THR A 222 -2.21 -4.46 25.94
N SER A 223 -3.25 -5.26 25.70
CA SER A 223 -4.33 -5.22 24.70
C SER A 223 -5.09 -3.89 24.46
N LEU A 224 -4.78 -2.83 25.20
CA LEU A 224 -5.40 -1.50 25.06
C LEU A 224 -4.53 -0.48 24.31
N ARG A 225 -3.25 -0.80 24.01
CA ARG A 225 -2.37 0.05 23.18
C ARG A 225 -2.17 -0.45 21.74
N LEU A 226 -2.94 -1.46 21.34
CA LEU A 226 -2.96 -2.00 19.96
C LEU A 226 -3.80 -1.16 18.97
N GLN A 227 -4.46 -0.09 19.41
CA GLN A 227 -5.48 0.65 18.62
C GLN A 227 -4.96 1.81 17.77
N GLY A 228 -3.67 1.84 17.42
CA GLY A 228 -3.18 2.77 16.42
C GLY A 228 -2.38 2.03 15.37
N SER A 229 -3.02 1.60 14.28
CA SER A 229 -2.25 1.54 13.03
C SER A 229 -1.62 2.92 12.89
N ARG A 230 -0.29 3.03 12.98
CA ARG A 230 0.43 4.31 13.00
C ARG A 230 0.20 5.14 11.73
N PHE A 231 -0.48 4.55 10.75
CA PHE A 231 -0.82 5.08 9.46
C PHE A 231 -2.09 4.39 8.93
N ASP A 232 -2.70 4.97 7.90
CA ASP A 232 -3.85 4.41 7.20
C ASP A 232 -3.61 2.95 6.75
N PRO A 233 -4.42 1.97 7.20
CA PRO A 233 -4.23 0.55 6.89
C PRO A 233 -4.47 0.21 5.42
N ARG A 234 -5.03 1.11 4.60
CA ARG A 234 -5.09 0.95 3.14
C ARG A 234 -3.71 0.97 2.49
N TYR A 235 -2.69 1.43 3.22
CA TYR A 235 -1.30 1.46 2.81
C TYR A 235 -0.48 0.32 3.40
N VAL A 236 0.53 -0.09 2.65
CA VAL A 236 1.59 -1.01 3.06
C VAL A 236 2.89 -0.23 3.16
N LEU A 237 3.60 -0.39 4.28
CA LEU A 237 4.96 0.12 4.41
C LEU A 237 5.91 -0.84 3.67
N CYS A 238 6.58 -0.33 2.65
CA CYS A 238 7.46 -1.09 1.78
C CYS A 238 8.86 -0.48 1.74
N GLU A 239 9.88 -1.30 1.55
CA GLU A 239 11.18 -0.81 1.09
C GLU A 239 10.96 -0.09 -0.25
N ARG A 240 11.69 1.01 -0.47
CA ARG A 240 11.58 1.77 -1.72
C ARG A 240 11.85 0.85 -2.92
N PRO A 241 10.85 0.62 -3.79
CA PRO A 241 10.99 -0.30 -4.91
C PRO A 241 11.99 0.28 -5.89
N THR A 242 12.85 -0.58 -6.42
CA THR A 242 13.81 -0.23 -7.46
C THR A 242 13.66 -1.21 -8.59
N VAL A 243 13.41 -0.69 -9.78
CA VAL A 243 13.24 -1.50 -10.98
C VAL A 243 14.49 -1.33 -11.83
N ILE A 244 15.23 -2.43 -12.02
CA ILE A 244 16.39 -2.48 -12.90
C ILE A 244 15.91 -3.01 -14.24
N THR A 245 16.11 -2.23 -15.29
CA THR A 245 15.75 -2.60 -16.66
C THR A 245 17.00 -2.50 -17.54
N GLY A 246 17.15 -3.45 -18.47
CA GLY A 246 18.22 -3.41 -19.48
C GLY A 246 17.87 -2.49 -20.66
N GLY A 247 18.58 -2.66 -21.77
CA GLY A 247 18.31 -1.92 -23.02
C GLY A 247 16.96 -2.23 -23.69
N GLU A 248 16.14 -3.08 -23.07
CA GLU A 248 14.84 -3.53 -23.56
C GLU A 248 13.67 -2.72 -22.98
N LEU A 249 13.93 -1.70 -22.15
CA LEU A 249 12.88 -0.82 -21.64
C LEU A 249 12.21 -0.07 -22.80
N LYS A 250 10.99 -0.48 -23.13
CA LYS A 250 10.10 0.26 -24.04
C LYS A 250 9.15 1.14 -23.23
N LEU A 251 8.79 2.31 -23.76
CA LEU A 251 7.81 3.21 -23.15
C LEU A 251 6.48 2.49 -22.84
N GLU A 252 6.07 1.56 -23.71
CA GLU A 252 4.89 0.70 -23.52
C GLU A 252 4.92 -0.13 -22.22
N MET A 253 6.11 -0.41 -21.67
CA MET A 253 6.24 -1.12 -20.39
C MET A 253 5.90 -0.24 -19.18
N LEU A 254 5.85 1.08 -19.35
CA LEU A 254 5.49 2.06 -18.33
C LEU A 254 3.97 2.35 -18.32
N GLU A 255 3.23 1.80 -19.28
CA GLU A 255 1.77 1.94 -19.33
C GLU A 255 1.06 0.98 -18.37
N LEU A 256 -0.16 1.36 -17.97
CA LEU A 256 -1.02 0.51 -17.16
C LEU A 256 -1.40 -0.74 -17.97
N LYS A 257 -0.95 -1.91 -17.50
CA LYS A 257 -1.31 -3.18 -18.12
C LYS A 257 -2.61 -3.69 -17.53
N TYR A 258 -3.55 -4.02 -18.41
CA TYR A 258 -4.75 -4.74 -18.03
C TYR A 258 -4.38 -6.17 -17.62
N ASN A 259 -4.70 -6.55 -16.38
CA ASN A 259 -4.50 -7.91 -15.92
C ASN A 259 -5.75 -8.75 -16.27
N SER A 260 -5.63 -9.62 -17.28
CA SER A 260 -6.72 -10.48 -17.73
C SER A 260 -7.07 -11.63 -16.77
N VAL A 261 -6.26 -11.85 -15.73
CA VAL A 261 -6.45 -12.91 -14.71
C VAL A 261 -7.18 -12.37 -13.48
N ALA A 262 -6.97 -11.10 -13.14
CA ALA A 262 -7.84 -10.32 -12.26
C ALA A 262 -8.98 -9.69 -13.08
N ARG A 263 -9.44 -10.44 -14.10
CA ARG A 263 -10.72 -10.18 -14.75
C ARG A 263 -11.77 -10.09 -13.69
#